data_AF-D5DPQ9-F1
#
_entry.id   AF-D5DPQ9-F1
#
_cell.length_a   1.000
_cell.length_b   1.000
_cell.length_c   1.000
_cell.angle_alpha   90.00
_cell.angle_beta   90.00
_cell.angle_gamma   90.00
#
_symmetry.space_group_name_H-M   'P 1'
#
loop_
_entity.id
_entity.type
_entity.pdbx_description
1 polymer ?
#
loop_
_entity_poly.entity_id
_entity_poly.type
_entity_poly.pdbx_seq_one_letter_code
_entity_poly.pdbx_strand_id
1 'polypeptide(L)'
;MEKRAAFISKGKQQIQEGWRKVIFQNEKDDDVILPNVQEGEEGKVVKVDVKEGKTQPPKRYTEGQLITLMKTAGKHLDNDELEKILAKSEGLGTEATRAGIITMLKDRKYIDVKKNQVFATDKGKVLIDAIGDKILASPEMTAKWEQRLAEIGEGAASAAAFMEQTKKLSAKIIEDAVEAESKWNFSGYDTESIQRKGKGKGKSFSSKSFGSCKLCDGKVVDKGSFYGCSNYAKTKCTFTVSKKILDKTVTQANLKKLLSEGQTDLIEGFKKGDKTFNAKLEWKENKVQFLFEK
;
A
#
# COMPACT_ATOMS: atom_id res chain seq x y z
N MET A 1 50.02 -3.12 -32.43
CA MET A 1 49.67 -1.69 -32.34
C MET A 1 48.39 -1.59 -31.52
N GLU A 2 48.55 -1.27 -30.24
CA GLU A 2 47.45 -1.21 -29.28
C GLU A 2 46.44 -0.14 -29.69
N LYS A 3 45.16 -0.50 -29.70
CA LYS A 3 44.04 0.44 -29.87
C LYS A 3 44.13 1.48 -28.76
N ARG A 4 44.66 2.67 -29.07
CA ARG A 4 44.65 3.82 -28.15
C ARG A 4 43.21 4.05 -27.68
N ALA A 5 43.02 4.20 -26.37
CA ALA A 5 41.73 4.51 -25.79
C ALA A 5 41.16 5.80 -26.40
N ALA A 6 39.99 5.72 -27.02
CA ALA A 6 39.30 6.88 -27.57
C ALA A 6 38.53 7.59 -26.45
N PHE A 7 38.74 8.90 -26.29
CA PHE A 7 37.96 9.74 -25.40
C PHE A 7 36.81 10.38 -26.18
N ILE A 8 35.59 10.28 -25.65
CA ILE A 8 34.38 10.83 -26.28
C ILE A 8 33.84 11.92 -25.38
N SER A 9 33.73 13.14 -25.91
CA SER A 9 33.02 14.25 -25.27
C SER A 9 31.67 14.43 -25.96
N LYS A 10 30.60 14.50 -25.18
CA LYS A 10 29.24 14.79 -25.67
C LYS A 10 28.77 16.09 -25.03
N GLY A 11 28.36 17.03 -25.87
CA GLY A 11 27.78 18.30 -25.48
C GLY A 11 26.41 18.43 -26.12
N LYS A 12 25.57 19.26 -25.52
CA LYS A 12 24.26 19.58 -26.05
C LYS A 12 24.13 21.09 -26.06
N GLN A 13 23.58 21.63 -27.15
CA GLN A 13 23.34 23.06 -27.28
C GLN A 13 21.90 23.25 -27.77
N GLN A 14 21.13 24.03 -27.03
CA GLN A 14 19.78 24.38 -27.40
C GLN A 14 19.81 25.46 -28.50
N ILE A 15 19.46 25.07 -29.74
CA ILE A 15 19.45 25.99 -30.89
C ILE A 15 18.18 26.86 -30.87
N GLN A 16 17.04 26.30 -30.48
CA GLN A 16 15.77 27.01 -30.34
C GLN A 16 14.99 26.49 -29.11
N GLU A 17 14.43 27.41 -28.33
CA GLU A 17 13.73 27.06 -27.07
C GLU A 17 12.35 26.44 -27.29
N GLY A 18 11.65 26.85 -28.36
CA GLY A 18 10.32 26.33 -28.70
C GLY A 18 9.33 26.37 -27.53
N TRP A 19 8.70 25.24 -27.24
CA TRP A 19 7.70 25.08 -26.17
C TRP A 19 8.27 25.26 -24.76
N ARG A 20 9.60 25.14 -24.56
CA ARG A 20 10.24 25.34 -23.24
C ARG A 20 10.08 26.77 -22.73
N LYS A 21 9.93 27.74 -23.64
CA LYS A 21 9.64 29.16 -23.32
C LYS A 21 8.33 29.36 -22.54
N VAL A 22 7.38 28.42 -22.65
CA VAL A 22 6.07 28.51 -22.00
C VAL A 22 6.05 27.75 -20.67
N ILE A 23 6.71 26.59 -20.60
CA ILE A 23 6.60 25.66 -19.44
C ILE A 23 7.75 25.82 -18.45
N PHE A 24 8.95 26.23 -18.89
CA PHE A 24 10.18 26.20 -18.09
C PHE A 24 10.91 27.56 -18.08
N GLN A 25 10.16 28.65 -17.88
CA GLN A 25 10.69 30.03 -17.94
C GLN A 25 11.86 30.33 -16.98
N ASN A 26 12.06 29.51 -15.94
CA ASN A 26 13.06 29.75 -14.89
C ASN A 26 14.02 28.56 -14.64
N GLU A 27 14.04 27.53 -15.49
CA GLU A 27 15.08 26.50 -15.40
C GLU A 27 16.37 27.01 -16.05
N LYS A 28 17.47 26.98 -15.29
CA LYS A 28 18.80 27.23 -15.85
C LYS A 28 19.24 26.00 -16.63
N ASP A 29 19.60 26.20 -17.89
CA ASP A 29 20.15 25.15 -18.74
C ASP A 29 21.64 24.96 -18.38
N ASP A 30 21.95 23.90 -17.64
CA ASP A 30 23.32 23.53 -17.27
C ASP A 30 24.05 22.73 -18.37
N ASP A 31 23.53 22.80 -19.61
CA ASP A 31 24.07 22.07 -20.76
C ASP A 31 25.51 22.51 -21.08
N VAL A 32 26.42 21.53 -21.18
CA VAL A 32 27.83 21.79 -21.46
C VAL A 32 28.00 22.12 -22.94
N ILE A 33 28.28 23.38 -23.23
CA ILE A 33 28.59 23.86 -24.58
C ILE A 33 30.01 23.41 -24.94
N LEU A 34 30.12 22.61 -26.00
CA LEU A 34 31.40 22.20 -26.55
C LEU A 34 31.86 23.20 -27.62
N PRO A 35 33.19 23.38 -27.79
CA PRO A 35 33.72 24.12 -28.92
C PRO A 35 33.39 23.40 -30.23
N ASN A 36 33.25 24.18 -31.31
CA ASN A 36 33.06 23.63 -32.63
C ASN A 36 34.40 23.05 -33.12
N VAL A 37 34.42 21.78 -33.49
CA VAL A 37 35.62 21.06 -33.94
C VAL A 37 35.37 20.38 -35.28
N GLN A 38 36.41 20.27 -36.12
CA GLN A 38 36.35 19.61 -37.42
C GLN A 38 37.04 18.25 -37.41
N GLU A 39 36.64 17.37 -38.33
CA GLU A 39 37.28 16.06 -38.48
C GLU A 39 38.75 16.22 -38.91
N GLY A 40 39.67 15.63 -38.13
CA GLY A 40 41.11 15.76 -38.35
C GLY A 40 41.80 16.89 -37.58
N GLU A 41 41.06 17.67 -36.79
CA GLU A 41 41.63 18.73 -35.96
C GLU A 41 42.48 18.15 -34.80
N GLU A 42 43.70 18.67 -34.62
CA GLU A 42 44.63 18.19 -33.60
C GLU A 42 44.56 19.06 -32.33
N GLY A 43 44.40 18.42 -31.17
CA GLY A 43 44.35 19.08 -29.86
C GLY A 43 45.59 18.80 -29.00
N LYS A 44 45.94 19.72 -28.10
CA LYS A 44 46.95 19.50 -27.05
C LYS A 44 46.28 19.06 -25.75
N VAL A 45 46.74 17.96 -25.17
CA VAL A 45 46.29 17.49 -23.85
C VAL A 45 46.88 18.41 -22.76
N VAL A 46 46.03 19.22 -22.13
CA VAL A 46 46.45 20.17 -21.07
C VAL A 46 46.61 19.48 -19.72
N LYS A 47 45.76 18.49 -19.42
CA LYS A 47 45.73 17.80 -18.12
C LYS A 47 45.27 16.36 -18.28
N VAL A 48 45.88 15.46 -17.50
CA VAL A 48 45.46 14.06 -17.38
C VAL A 48 45.24 13.78 -15.89
N ASP A 49 44.00 13.42 -15.53
CA ASP A 49 43.64 13.03 -14.17
C ASP A 49 43.15 11.58 -14.18
N VAL A 50 43.62 10.78 -13.22
CA VAL A 50 43.08 9.43 -12.98
C VAL A 50 41.93 9.55 -11.98
N LYS A 51 40.70 9.23 -12.42
CA LYS A 51 39.53 9.19 -11.55
C LYS A 51 39.25 7.76 -11.12
N GLU A 52 39.37 7.48 -9.83
CA GLU A 52 38.85 6.25 -9.25
C GLU A 52 37.34 6.34 -9.07
N GLY A 53 36.62 5.36 -9.61
CA GLY A 53 35.16 5.24 -9.47
C GLY A 53 34.80 3.99 -8.68
N LYS A 54 33.79 4.08 -7.82
CA LYS A 54 33.12 2.92 -7.23
C LYS A 54 31.72 2.81 -7.82
N THR A 55 31.27 1.58 -8.10
CA THR A 55 29.87 1.33 -8.46
C THR A 55 28.98 1.70 -7.29
N GLN A 56 27.85 2.32 -7.58
CA GLN A 56 26.82 2.59 -6.57
C GLN A 56 25.70 1.56 -6.72
N PRO A 57 25.10 1.12 -5.61
CA PRO A 57 23.93 0.26 -5.68
C PRO A 57 22.79 0.97 -6.43
N PRO A 58 21.90 0.22 -7.09
CA PRO A 58 20.74 0.78 -7.76
C PRO A 58 19.95 1.69 -6.83
N LYS A 59 19.57 2.87 -7.34
CA LYS A 59 18.72 3.79 -6.59
C LYS A 59 17.36 3.14 -6.33
N ARG A 60 16.81 3.36 -5.14
CA ARG A 60 15.45 2.91 -4.82
C ARG A 60 14.42 3.57 -5.73
N TYR A 61 13.34 2.85 -5.99
CA TYR A 61 12.22 3.36 -6.74
C TYR A 61 11.42 4.40 -5.95
N THR A 62 10.92 5.40 -6.67
CA THR A 62 9.82 6.28 -6.25
C THR A 62 8.48 5.66 -6.64
N GLU A 63 7.36 6.20 -6.15
CA GLU A 63 6.03 5.73 -6.56
C GLU A 63 5.80 5.90 -8.07
N GLY A 64 6.23 7.03 -8.64
CA GLY A 64 6.14 7.27 -10.09
C GLY A 64 6.96 6.26 -10.90
N GLN A 65 8.16 5.94 -10.43
CA GLN A 65 8.99 4.91 -11.07
C GLN A 65 8.40 3.52 -10.95
N LEU A 66 7.70 3.19 -9.86
CA LEU A 66 6.96 1.92 -9.76
C LEU A 66 5.82 1.85 -10.78
N ILE A 67 5.09 2.94 -11.02
CA ILE A 67 4.06 2.98 -12.07
C ILE A 67 4.69 2.74 -13.44
N THR A 68 5.84 3.37 -13.72
CA THR A 68 6.59 3.11 -14.96
C THR A 68 7.05 1.66 -15.05
N LEU A 69 7.55 1.08 -13.96
CA LEU A 69 7.98 -0.31 -13.91
C LEU A 69 6.81 -1.27 -14.16
N MET A 70 5.63 -0.99 -13.60
CA MET A 70 4.41 -1.75 -13.86
C MET A 70 4.01 -1.66 -15.34
N LYS A 71 4.17 -0.48 -15.98
CA LYS A 71 3.95 -0.32 -17.43
C LYS A 71 4.93 -1.14 -18.28
N THR A 72 6.19 -1.21 -17.86
CA THR A 72 7.27 -1.84 -18.65
C THR A 72 7.72 -3.18 -18.09
N ALA A 73 6.90 -3.87 -17.30
CA ALA A 73 7.28 -5.11 -16.64
C ALA A 73 7.72 -6.21 -17.64
N GLY A 74 7.20 -6.15 -18.87
CA GLY A 74 7.58 -7.06 -19.96
C GLY A 74 9.02 -6.92 -20.46
N LYS A 75 9.69 -5.78 -20.25
CA LYS A 75 11.09 -5.57 -20.72
C LYS A 75 12.13 -6.44 -20.00
N HIS A 76 11.73 -7.05 -18.89
CA HIS A 76 12.56 -7.94 -18.10
C HIS A 76 12.26 -9.41 -18.38
N LEU A 77 11.46 -9.70 -19.42
CA LEU A 77 11.18 -11.05 -19.88
C LEU A 77 12.16 -11.46 -20.97
N ASP A 78 12.58 -12.71 -20.95
CA ASP A 78 13.45 -13.30 -21.97
C ASP A 78 12.68 -13.69 -23.26
N ASN A 79 11.35 -13.50 -23.28
CA ASN A 79 10.48 -13.91 -24.38
C ASN A 79 9.79 -12.70 -25.04
N ASP A 80 10.21 -12.40 -26.27
CA ASP A 80 9.70 -11.31 -27.13
C ASP A 80 8.17 -11.34 -27.35
N GLU A 81 7.54 -12.52 -27.34
CA GLU A 81 6.09 -12.66 -27.51
C GLU A 81 5.34 -12.20 -26.26
N LEU A 82 5.82 -12.60 -25.08
CA LEU A 82 5.25 -12.18 -23.80
C LEU A 82 5.48 -10.69 -23.52
N GLU A 83 6.63 -10.14 -23.94
CA GLU A 83 6.87 -8.70 -23.89
C GLU A 83 5.83 -7.94 -24.71
N LYS A 84 5.55 -8.38 -25.94
CA LYS A 84 4.52 -7.76 -26.80
C LYS A 84 3.13 -7.85 -26.20
N ILE A 85 2.78 -8.99 -25.61
CA ILE A 85 1.48 -9.18 -24.94
C ILE A 85 1.34 -8.21 -23.77
N LEU A 86 2.35 -8.11 -22.89
CA LEU A 86 2.32 -7.16 -21.78
C LEU A 86 2.31 -5.72 -22.28
N ALA A 87 3.07 -5.38 -23.32
CA ALA A 87 3.03 -4.04 -23.90
C ALA A 87 1.63 -3.69 -24.43
N LYS A 88 0.94 -4.66 -25.05
CA LYS A 88 -0.44 -4.50 -25.54
C LYS A 88 -1.46 -4.39 -24.40
N SER A 89 -1.26 -5.11 -23.29
CA SER A 89 -2.09 -5.02 -22.08
C SER A 89 -1.67 -3.88 -21.14
N GLU A 90 -0.87 -2.94 -21.64
CA GLU A 90 -0.22 -1.84 -20.90
C GLU A 90 0.75 -2.24 -19.78
N GLY A 91 1.00 -3.51 -19.53
CA GLY A 91 1.90 -4.02 -18.49
C GLY A 91 1.13 -4.74 -17.38
N LEU A 92 1.58 -4.60 -16.14
CA LEU A 92 0.90 -5.13 -14.96
C LEU A 92 -0.22 -4.16 -14.53
N GLY A 93 -1.47 -4.60 -14.68
CA GLY A 93 -2.66 -3.80 -14.45
C GLY A 93 -2.83 -2.67 -15.47
N THR A 94 -3.96 -1.97 -15.43
CA THR A 94 -4.29 -0.85 -16.31
C THR A 94 -3.98 0.49 -15.65
N GLU A 95 -3.95 1.59 -16.41
CA GLU A 95 -3.73 2.94 -15.86
C GLU A 95 -4.64 3.27 -14.65
N ALA A 96 -5.90 2.83 -14.69
CA ALA A 96 -6.86 3.07 -13.61
C ALA A 96 -6.55 2.31 -12.31
N THR A 97 -5.85 1.17 -12.35
CA THR A 97 -5.69 0.30 -11.18
C THR A 97 -4.35 0.47 -10.47
N ARG A 98 -3.31 0.99 -11.15
CA ARG A 98 -1.94 1.09 -10.60
C ARG A 98 -1.83 1.95 -9.34
N ALA A 99 -2.43 3.13 -9.36
CA ALA A 99 -2.46 4.01 -8.18
C ALA A 99 -3.17 3.35 -6.99
N GLY A 100 -4.25 2.61 -7.26
CA GLY A 100 -4.99 1.85 -6.26
C GLY A 100 -4.18 0.69 -5.67
N ILE A 101 -3.42 -0.03 -6.51
CA ILE A 101 -2.52 -1.12 -6.07
C ILE A 101 -1.43 -0.57 -5.13
N ILE A 102 -0.74 0.51 -5.50
CA ILE A 102 0.30 1.12 -4.67
C ILE A 102 -0.29 1.61 -3.33
N THR A 103 -1.47 2.23 -3.36
CA THR A 103 -2.18 2.66 -2.15
C THR A 103 -2.51 1.46 -1.25
N MET A 104 -3.03 0.38 -1.83
CA MET A 104 -3.33 -0.85 -1.09
C MET A 104 -2.07 -1.48 -0.46
N LEU A 105 -0.93 -1.46 -1.14
CA LEU A 105 0.34 -1.95 -0.60
C LEU A 105 0.80 -1.13 0.62
N LYS A 106 0.61 0.20 0.58
CA LYS A 106 0.86 1.10 1.73
C LYS A 106 -0.11 0.83 2.88
N ASP A 107 -1.42 0.80 2.61
CA ASP A 107 -2.45 0.59 3.62
C ASP A 107 -2.29 -0.75 4.35
N ARG A 108 -1.91 -1.79 3.60
CA ARG A 108 -1.62 -3.12 4.16
C ARG A 108 -0.24 -3.23 4.80
N LYS A 109 0.56 -2.15 4.78
CA LYS A 109 1.91 -2.05 5.34
C LYS A 109 2.92 -3.03 4.74
N TYR A 110 2.81 -3.32 3.45
CA TYR A 110 3.82 -4.09 2.71
C TYR A 110 4.97 -3.20 2.22
N ILE A 111 4.67 -1.93 1.96
CA ILE A 111 5.66 -0.91 1.61
C ILE A 111 5.48 0.33 2.50
N ASP A 112 6.55 1.09 2.64
CA ASP A 112 6.60 2.39 3.31
C ASP A 112 7.30 3.40 2.40
N VAL A 113 6.91 4.67 2.46
CA VAL A 113 7.48 5.73 1.62
C VAL A 113 8.13 6.78 2.50
N LYS A 114 9.46 6.86 2.43
CA LYS A 114 10.26 7.84 3.19
C LYS A 114 11.00 8.73 2.22
N LYS A 115 10.83 10.05 2.34
CA LYS A 115 11.48 11.04 1.45
C LYS A 115 11.31 10.69 -0.05
N ASN A 116 10.08 10.35 -0.45
CA ASN A 116 9.73 9.93 -1.82
C ASN A 116 10.35 8.62 -2.32
N GLN A 117 11.03 7.85 -1.46
CA GLN A 117 11.59 6.54 -1.82
C GLN A 117 10.77 5.42 -1.19
N VAL A 118 10.56 4.34 -1.95
CA VAL A 118 9.79 3.18 -1.53
C VAL A 118 10.69 2.15 -0.83
N PHE A 119 10.26 1.70 0.34
CA PHE A 119 10.90 0.68 1.16
C PHE A 119 9.96 -0.49 1.36
N ALA A 120 10.41 -1.71 1.04
CA ALA A 120 9.71 -2.91 1.46
C ALA A 120 9.80 -3.03 2.99
N THR A 121 8.66 -3.19 3.66
CA THR A 121 8.63 -3.49 5.09
C THR A 121 9.03 -4.95 5.31
N ASP A 122 9.39 -5.30 6.53
CA ASP A 122 9.69 -6.71 6.84
C ASP A 122 8.46 -7.60 6.61
N LYS A 123 7.24 -7.06 6.77
CA LYS A 123 5.99 -7.72 6.36
C LYS A 123 5.96 -8.05 4.87
N GLY A 124 6.38 -7.10 4.03
CA GLY A 124 6.49 -7.29 2.58
C GLY A 124 7.52 -8.36 2.23
N LYS A 125 8.70 -8.29 2.85
CA LYS A 125 9.79 -9.25 2.61
C LYS A 125 9.42 -10.68 3.02
N VAL A 126 8.81 -10.86 4.20
CA VAL A 126 8.30 -12.17 4.65
C VAL A 126 7.31 -12.74 3.64
N LEU A 127 6.40 -11.91 3.10
CA LEU A 127 5.46 -12.39 2.08
C LEU A 127 6.17 -12.79 0.78
N ILE A 128 7.14 -12.00 0.33
CA ILE A 128 7.93 -12.30 -0.87
C ILE A 128 8.69 -13.62 -0.69
N ASP A 129 9.36 -13.80 0.44
CA ASP A 129 10.14 -15.02 0.73
C ASP A 129 9.23 -16.25 0.92
N ALA A 130 8.05 -16.07 1.51
CA ALA A 130 7.06 -17.14 1.66
C ALA A 130 6.48 -17.59 0.31
N ILE A 131 6.27 -16.65 -0.62
CA ILE A 131 5.88 -16.95 -1.99
C ILE A 131 7.04 -17.61 -2.74
N GLY A 132 8.28 -17.15 -2.51
CA GLY A 132 9.48 -17.65 -3.17
C GLY A 132 9.45 -17.43 -4.69
N ASP A 133 10.17 -18.27 -5.42
CA ASP A 133 10.27 -18.22 -6.90
C ASP A 133 9.01 -18.76 -7.61
N LYS A 134 7.85 -18.73 -6.95
CA LYS A 134 6.61 -19.28 -7.50
C LYS A 134 6.07 -18.41 -8.64
N ILE A 135 5.46 -19.11 -9.59
CA ILE A 135 4.80 -18.60 -10.80
C ILE A 135 3.85 -17.41 -10.53
N LEU A 136 3.26 -17.31 -9.34
CA LEU A 136 2.32 -16.24 -8.99
C LEU A 136 2.90 -14.82 -9.05
N ALA A 137 4.19 -14.66 -8.73
CA ALA A 137 4.84 -13.36 -8.75
C ALA A 137 5.55 -13.07 -10.08
N SER A 138 5.49 -14.00 -11.05
CA SER A 138 6.19 -13.82 -12.31
C SER A 138 5.41 -12.90 -13.26
N PRO A 139 6.11 -11.96 -13.95
CA PRO A 139 5.50 -11.16 -14.99
C PRO A 139 4.96 -12.03 -16.15
N GLU A 140 5.59 -13.17 -16.42
CA GLU A 140 5.16 -14.14 -17.44
C GLU A 140 3.77 -14.71 -17.20
N MET A 141 3.49 -15.15 -15.96
CA MET A 141 2.17 -15.69 -15.65
C MET A 141 1.13 -14.60 -15.74
N THR A 142 1.46 -13.40 -15.26
CA THR A 142 0.55 -12.25 -15.36
C THR A 142 0.24 -11.92 -16.82
N ALA A 143 1.23 -11.98 -17.71
CA ALA A 143 1.03 -11.80 -19.15
C ALA A 143 0.02 -12.80 -19.73
N LYS A 144 0.19 -14.09 -19.39
CA LYS A 144 -0.72 -15.15 -19.84
C LYS A 144 -2.14 -14.96 -19.31
N TRP A 145 -2.28 -14.43 -18.09
CA TRP A 145 -3.59 -14.11 -17.52
C TRP A 145 -4.26 -12.96 -18.24
N GLU A 146 -3.56 -11.85 -18.46
CA GLU A 146 -4.11 -10.70 -19.20
C GLU A 146 -4.50 -11.09 -20.62
N GLN A 147 -3.69 -11.89 -21.31
CA GLN A 147 -4.03 -12.47 -22.61
C GLN A 147 -5.33 -13.28 -22.54
N ARG A 148 -5.44 -14.19 -21.56
CA ARG A 148 -6.60 -15.06 -21.44
C ARG A 148 -7.88 -14.29 -21.09
N LEU A 149 -7.76 -13.23 -20.28
CA LEU A 149 -8.87 -12.33 -19.97
C LEU A 149 -9.32 -11.55 -21.20
N ALA A 150 -8.38 -11.09 -22.03
CA ALA A 150 -8.69 -10.45 -23.31
C ALA A 150 -9.42 -11.41 -24.27
N GLU A 151 -8.93 -12.63 -24.44
CA GLU A 151 -9.57 -13.67 -25.27
C GLU A 151 -10.99 -14.00 -24.80
N ILE A 152 -11.25 -13.99 -23.49
CA ILE A 152 -12.60 -14.16 -22.93
C ILE A 152 -13.48 -12.96 -23.27
N GLY A 153 -12.95 -11.73 -23.14
CA GLY A 153 -13.66 -10.51 -23.51
C GLY A 153 -14.04 -10.45 -24.99
N GLU A 154 -13.21 -11.04 -25.86
CA GLU A 154 -13.45 -11.17 -27.31
C GLU A 154 -14.31 -12.39 -27.68
N GLY A 155 -14.64 -13.26 -26.72
CA GLY A 155 -15.43 -14.47 -26.95
C GLY A 155 -14.66 -15.66 -27.56
N ALA A 156 -13.34 -15.55 -27.71
CA ALA A 156 -12.46 -16.60 -28.22
C ALA A 156 -12.13 -17.69 -27.18
N ALA A 157 -12.42 -17.44 -25.90
CA ALA A 157 -12.14 -18.36 -24.79
C ALA A 157 -13.33 -18.50 -23.82
N SER A 158 -13.48 -19.71 -23.25
CA SER A 158 -14.52 -19.98 -22.25
C SER A 158 -14.10 -19.48 -20.86
N ALA A 159 -14.91 -18.57 -20.30
CA ALA A 159 -14.78 -18.13 -18.92
C ALA A 159 -14.90 -19.29 -17.93
N ALA A 160 -15.75 -20.28 -18.20
CA ALA A 160 -15.93 -21.45 -17.32
C ALA A 160 -14.64 -22.29 -17.24
N ALA A 161 -14.00 -22.54 -18.38
CA ALA A 161 -12.74 -23.27 -18.43
C ALA A 161 -11.62 -22.52 -17.70
N PHE A 162 -11.55 -21.19 -17.87
CA PHE A 162 -10.58 -20.36 -17.15
C PHE A 162 -10.78 -20.40 -15.64
N MET A 163 -12.03 -20.35 -15.18
CA MET A 163 -12.35 -20.46 -13.75
C MET A 163 -11.99 -21.84 -13.18
N GLU A 164 -12.19 -22.92 -13.93
CA GLU A 164 -11.79 -24.26 -13.51
C GLU A 164 -10.26 -24.38 -13.39
N GLN A 165 -9.52 -23.88 -14.38
CA GLN A 165 -8.06 -23.84 -14.35
C GLN A 165 -7.55 -23.01 -13.17
N THR A 166 -8.18 -21.86 -12.91
CA THR A 166 -7.85 -20.98 -11.78
C THR A 166 -8.05 -21.68 -10.43
N LYS A 167 -9.12 -22.46 -10.28
CA LYS A 167 -9.35 -23.28 -9.07
C LYS A 167 -8.27 -24.33 -8.87
N LYS A 168 -7.94 -25.08 -9.93
CA LYS A 168 -6.87 -26.11 -9.88
C LYS A 168 -5.52 -25.49 -9.53
N LEU A 169 -5.17 -24.37 -10.16
CA LEU A 169 -3.94 -23.65 -9.86
C LEU A 169 -3.92 -23.15 -8.41
N SER A 170 -5.02 -22.59 -7.92
CA SER A 170 -5.14 -22.13 -6.53
C SER A 170 -4.94 -23.26 -5.53
N ALA A 171 -5.53 -24.44 -5.78
CA ALA A 171 -5.34 -25.61 -4.93
C ALA A 171 -3.87 -26.06 -4.91
N LYS A 172 -3.24 -26.14 -6.09
CA LYS A 172 -1.82 -26.51 -6.21
C LYS A 172 -0.90 -25.54 -5.46
N ILE A 173 -1.14 -24.23 -5.57
CA ILE A 173 -0.34 -23.22 -4.88
C ILE A 173 -0.41 -23.37 -3.35
N ILE A 174 -1.60 -23.72 -2.83
CA ILE A 174 -1.80 -23.95 -1.41
C ILE A 174 -1.02 -25.19 -0.96
N GLU A 175 -1.12 -26.28 -1.73
CA GLU A 175 -0.36 -27.51 -1.48
C GLU A 175 1.15 -27.25 -1.47
N ASP A 176 1.68 -26.60 -2.52
CA ASP A 176 3.08 -26.19 -2.62
C ASP A 176 3.51 -25.27 -1.47
N ALA A 177 2.58 -24.49 -0.89
CA ALA A 177 2.88 -23.59 0.24
C ALA A 177 2.95 -24.36 1.57
N VAL A 178 2.08 -25.34 1.77
CA VAL A 178 2.10 -26.23 2.94
C VAL A 178 3.37 -27.08 2.94
N GLU A 179 3.80 -27.59 1.79
CA GLU A 179 5.06 -28.32 1.69
C GLU A 179 6.28 -27.43 1.99
N ALA A 180 6.26 -26.20 1.47
CA ALA A 180 7.34 -25.23 1.66
C ALA A 180 7.39 -24.62 3.06
N GLU A 181 6.31 -24.70 3.85
CA GLU A 181 6.22 -24.16 5.22
C GLU A 181 7.39 -24.65 6.09
N SER A 182 7.75 -25.93 5.95
CA SER A 182 8.85 -26.57 6.68
C SER A 182 10.24 -25.95 6.41
N LYS A 183 10.40 -25.27 5.27
CA LYS A 183 11.67 -24.67 4.81
C LYS A 183 11.72 -23.16 5.05
N TRP A 184 10.62 -22.54 5.47
CA TRP A 184 10.58 -21.11 5.69
C TRP A 184 11.45 -20.70 6.87
N ASN A 185 12.38 -19.78 6.61
CA ASN A 185 13.24 -19.19 7.64
C ASN A 185 13.12 -17.66 7.58
N PHE A 186 12.50 -17.08 8.59
CA PHE A 186 12.29 -15.63 8.70
C PHE A 186 13.11 -14.98 9.83
N SER A 187 14.17 -15.64 10.29
CA SER A 187 15.00 -15.17 11.42
C SER A 187 15.67 -13.80 11.21
N GLY A 188 15.72 -13.29 9.97
CA GLY A 188 16.22 -11.95 9.63
C GLY A 188 15.18 -10.83 9.56
N TYR A 189 13.91 -11.13 9.87
CA TYR A 189 12.81 -10.17 9.80
C TYR A 189 12.14 -9.97 11.15
N ASP A 190 11.65 -8.76 11.41
CA ASP A 190 10.82 -8.47 12.57
C ASP A 190 9.43 -9.10 12.42
N THR A 191 9.35 -10.42 12.65
CA THR A 191 8.11 -11.19 12.56
C THR A 191 7.17 -10.96 13.74
N GLU A 192 7.68 -10.45 14.86
CA GLU A 192 6.90 -10.08 16.04
C GLU A 192 5.95 -8.92 15.75
N SER A 193 6.41 -7.89 15.04
CA SER A 193 5.56 -6.76 14.63
C SER A 193 4.61 -7.08 13.47
N ILE A 194 4.92 -8.14 12.71
CA ILE A 194 4.13 -8.63 11.57
C ILE A 194 2.94 -9.49 12.02
N GLN A 195 3.01 -10.07 13.22
CA GLN A 195 1.90 -10.82 13.79
C GLN A 195 0.64 -10.01 13.62
N ARG A 196 -0.35 -10.60 12.95
CA ARG A 196 -1.70 -10.06 12.96
C ARG A 196 -1.97 -9.78 14.43
N LYS A 197 -2.30 -8.52 14.79
CA LYS A 197 -3.23 -8.30 15.89
C LYS A 197 -4.38 -9.21 15.54
N GLY A 198 -4.39 -10.40 16.09
CA GLY A 198 -5.32 -11.40 15.64
C GLY A 198 -6.71 -10.76 15.73
N LYS A 199 -7.60 -11.19 14.85
CA LYS A 199 -8.81 -11.77 15.44
C LYS A 199 -8.31 -12.85 16.41
N GLY A 200 -7.91 -12.43 17.60
CA GLY A 200 -7.48 -13.36 18.62
C GLY A 200 -8.66 -14.30 18.82
N LYS A 201 -8.38 -15.59 18.95
CA LYS A 201 -8.97 -16.34 20.07
C LYS A 201 -9.14 -15.34 21.21
N GLY A 202 -10.39 -15.11 21.60
CA GLY A 202 -10.85 -13.89 22.25
C GLY A 202 -9.74 -13.17 23.00
N LYS A 203 -9.37 -11.96 22.55
CA LYS A 203 -8.83 -10.98 23.49
C LYS A 203 -9.75 -11.09 24.68
N SER A 204 -9.22 -11.54 25.82
CA SER A 204 -9.90 -11.36 27.09
C SER A 204 -10.25 -9.89 27.12
N PHE A 205 -11.49 -9.58 26.76
CA PHE A 205 -12.02 -8.26 26.97
C PHE A 205 -11.86 -8.10 28.44
N SER A 206 -11.02 -7.13 28.82
CA SER A 206 -10.82 -6.73 30.21
C SER A 206 -12.13 -6.97 30.94
N SER A 207 -12.17 -7.97 31.81
CA SER A 207 -13.36 -8.40 32.55
C SER A 207 -13.90 -7.29 33.44
N LYS A 208 -13.21 -6.14 33.47
CA LYS A 208 -13.66 -4.85 33.98
C LYS A 208 -15.01 -4.49 33.34
N SER A 209 -16.04 -4.80 34.11
CA SER A 209 -17.39 -4.33 33.89
C SER A 209 -17.48 -2.85 34.22
N PHE A 210 -18.21 -2.10 33.40
CA PHE A 210 -18.46 -0.67 33.57
C PHE A 210 -19.85 -0.38 34.15
N GLY A 211 -20.66 -1.42 34.40
CA GLY A 211 -22.03 -1.31 34.92
C GLY A 211 -22.96 -2.36 34.32
N SER A 212 -24.20 -2.35 34.78
CA SER A 212 -25.29 -3.18 34.23
C SER A 212 -25.76 -2.62 32.89
N CYS A 213 -26.12 -3.51 31.96
CA CYS A 213 -26.67 -3.11 30.67
C CYS A 213 -28.10 -2.57 30.84
N LYS A 214 -28.46 -1.55 30.05
CA LYS A 214 -29.81 -0.95 30.05
C LYS A 214 -30.86 -1.81 29.30
N LEU A 215 -30.45 -2.84 28.57
CA LEU A 215 -31.34 -3.69 27.74
C LEU A 215 -31.36 -5.17 28.16
N CYS A 216 -30.43 -5.62 29.00
CA CYS A 216 -30.23 -7.03 29.35
C CYS A 216 -29.75 -7.11 30.81
N ASP A 217 -29.91 -8.25 31.49
CA ASP A 217 -29.27 -8.51 32.80
C ASP A 217 -27.75 -8.76 32.70
N GLY A 218 -27.16 -8.40 31.56
CA GLY A 218 -25.73 -8.52 31.30
C GLY A 218 -24.94 -7.31 31.80
N LYS A 219 -23.62 -7.44 31.75
CA LYS A 219 -22.68 -6.37 32.12
C LYS A 219 -22.17 -5.68 30.87
N VAL A 220 -21.93 -4.37 30.95
CA VAL A 220 -21.27 -3.64 29.87
C VAL A 220 -19.77 -3.81 29.99
N VAL A 221 -19.17 -4.29 28.91
CA VAL A 221 -17.72 -4.53 28.82
C VAL A 221 -17.14 -3.75 27.65
N ASP A 222 -15.86 -3.43 27.75
CA ASP A 222 -15.08 -2.91 26.63
C ASP A 222 -15.13 -3.93 25.48
N LYS A 223 -15.41 -3.50 24.25
CA LYS A 223 -15.41 -4.32 23.02
C LYS A 223 -14.38 -3.83 21.97
N GLY A 224 -13.43 -2.98 22.38
CA GLY A 224 -12.37 -2.44 21.52
C GLY A 224 -12.71 -1.04 21.04
N SER A 225 -13.52 -0.90 19.99
CA SER A 225 -13.97 0.39 19.44
C SER A 225 -15.27 0.91 20.08
N PHE A 226 -16.00 0.06 20.80
CA PHE A 226 -17.24 0.38 21.49
C PHE A 226 -17.31 -0.36 22.84
N TYR A 227 -18.29 -0.01 23.67
CA TYR A 227 -18.70 -0.75 24.85
C TYR A 227 -20.00 -1.51 24.53
N GLY A 228 -20.17 -2.75 24.98
CA GLY A 228 -21.36 -3.55 24.66
C GLY A 228 -21.77 -4.58 25.72
N CYS A 229 -22.99 -5.10 25.63
CA CYS A 229 -23.52 -6.13 26.56
C CYS A 229 -22.68 -7.42 26.46
N SER A 230 -22.22 -7.92 27.60
CA SER A 230 -21.46 -9.18 27.74
C SER A 230 -22.27 -10.38 27.25
N ASN A 231 -23.61 -10.31 27.37
CA ASN A 231 -24.52 -11.37 27.01
C ASN A 231 -25.01 -11.31 25.55
N TYR A 232 -24.42 -10.48 24.68
CA TYR A 232 -24.80 -10.43 23.26
C TYR A 232 -24.86 -11.83 22.62
N ALA A 233 -23.87 -12.68 22.88
CA ALA A 233 -23.84 -14.03 22.31
C ALA A 233 -24.98 -14.96 22.79
N LYS A 234 -25.54 -14.70 23.98
CA LYS A 234 -26.61 -15.51 24.59
C LYS A 234 -28.01 -14.94 24.32
N THR A 235 -28.13 -13.62 24.40
CA THR A 235 -29.42 -12.89 24.41
C THR A 235 -29.64 -12.03 23.17
N LYS A 236 -28.67 -11.98 22.25
CA LYS A 236 -28.65 -11.08 21.08
C LYS A 236 -28.88 -9.59 21.45
N CYS A 237 -28.52 -9.19 22.67
CA CYS A 237 -28.70 -7.83 23.16
C CYS A 237 -27.91 -6.80 22.35
N THR A 238 -28.60 -5.82 21.76
CA THR A 238 -28.05 -4.81 20.85
C THR A 238 -27.43 -3.59 21.52
N PHE A 239 -27.30 -3.60 22.85
CA PHE A 239 -26.74 -2.47 23.59
C PHE A 239 -25.29 -2.21 23.18
N THR A 240 -25.05 -1.04 22.61
CA THR A 240 -23.72 -0.59 22.19
C THR A 240 -23.54 0.91 22.40
N VAL A 241 -22.35 1.30 22.85
CA VAL A 241 -21.94 2.71 23.00
C VAL A 241 -20.56 2.87 22.38
N SER A 242 -20.44 3.66 21.31
CA SER A 242 -19.15 3.94 20.68
C SER A 242 -18.18 4.64 21.65
N LYS A 243 -16.91 4.25 21.65
CA LYS A 243 -15.89 4.92 22.47
C LYS A 243 -15.54 6.32 21.96
N LYS A 244 -15.82 6.57 20.68
CA LYS A 244 -15.53 7.83 20.01
C LYS A 244 -16.80 8.29 19.28
N ILE A 245 -17.26 9.49 19.61
CA ILE A 245 -18.46 10.13 19.03
C ILE A 245 -18.03 11.53 18.61
N LEU A 246 -18.16 11.86 17.31
CA LEU A 246 -17.77 13.16 16.74
C LEU A 246 -16.40 13.67 17.24
N ASP A 247 -15.40 12.82 17.05
CA ASP A 247 -14.01 12.99 17.48
C ASP A 247 -13.71 13.09 18.98
N LYS A 248 -14.73 12.98 19.85
CA LYS A 248 -14.54 12.97 21.30
C LYS A 248 -14.63 11.57 21.89
N THR A 249 -13.76 11.29 22.84
CA THR A 249 -13.70 10.01 23.54
C THR A 249 -14.70 9.99 24.71
N VAL A 250 -15.55 8.98 24.74
CA VAL A 250 -16.41 8.69 25.89
C VAL A 250 -15.55 8.04 26.98
N THR A 251 -15.23 8.82 28.01
CA THR A 251 -14.41 8.38 29.15
C THR A 251 -15.11 7.27 29.93
N GLN A 252 -14.34 6.48 30.70
CA GLN A 252 -14.90 5.44 31.56
C GLN A 252 -15.84 6.01 32.63
N ALA A 253 -15.58 7.24 33.10
CA ALA A 253 -16.43 7.95 34.05
C ALA A 253 -17.79 8.30 33.43
N ASN A 254 -17.78 8.88 32.22
CA ASN A 254 -19.00 9.20 31.50
C ASN A 254 -19.81 7.94 31.13
N LEU A 255 -19.14 6.86 30.74
CA LEU A 255 -19.84 5.59 30.51
C LEU A 255 -20.53 5.08 31.77
N LYS A 256 -19.87 5.11 32.94
CA LYS A 256 -20.49 4.69 34.20
C LYS A 256 -21.71 5.52 34.53
N LYS A 257 -21.64 6.85 34.38
CA LYS A 257 -22.77 7.76 34.59
C LYS A 257 -23.91 7.50 33.61
N LEU A 258 -23.62 7.29 32.33
CA LEU A 258 -24.62 6.91 31.34
C LEU A 258 -25.37 5.61 31.73
N LEU A 259 -24.66 4.65 32.35
CA LEU A 259 -25.25 3.39 32.80
C LEU A 259 -25.98 3.48 34.13
N SER A 260 -25.56 4.33 35.07
CA SER A 260 -26.26 4.52 36.35
C SER A 260 -27.40 5.53 36.24
N GLU A 261 -27.10 6.73 35.77
CA GLU A 261 -27.97 7.91 35.77
C GLU A 261 -28.74 8.09 34.45
N GLY A 262 -28.35 7.38 33.39
CA GLY A 262 -29.00 7.50 32.06
C GLY A 262 -28.44 8.62 31.20
N GLN A 263 -27.56 9.47 31.75
CA GLN A 263 -26.89 10.57 31.05
C GLN A 263 -25.42 10.73 31.48
N THR A 264 -24.60 11.41 30.67
CA THR A 264 -23.22 11.77 31.00
C THR A 264 -23.12 13.18 31.58
N ASP A 265 -21.93 13.53 32.10
CA ASP A 265 -21.56 14.93 32.28
C ASP A 265 -21.46 15.65 30.93
N LEU A 266 -21.36 16.98 30.98
CA LEU A 266 -21.13 17.80 29.80
C LEU A 266 -19.79 17.39 29.15
N ILE A 267 -19.85 17.01 27.88
CA ILE A 267 -18.66 16.70 27.09
C ILE A 267 -18.44 17.87 26.12
N GLU A 268 -17.25 18.44 26.19
CA GLU A 268 -16.93 19.65 25.44
C GLU A 268 -16.25 19.38 24.10
N GLY A 269 -16.65 20.16 23.09
CA GLY A 269 -15.98 20.28 21.80
C GLY A 269 -16.29 19.17 20.79
N PHE A 270 -17.49 18.59 20.80
CA PHE A 270 -17.94 17.74 19.69
C PHE A 270 -17.89 18.53 18.38
N LYS A 271 -17.43 17.90 17.29
CA LYS A 271 -17.31 18.56 15.98
C LYS A 271 -18.26 17.95 14.96
N LYS A 272 -19.11 18.76 14.34
CA LYS A 272 -19.99 18.35 13.22
C LYS A 272 -19.80 19.32 12.06
N GLY A 273 -19.01 18.90 11.06
CA GLY A 273 -18.52 19.82 10.02
C GLY A 273 -17.55 20.84 10.62
N ASP A 274 -17.77 22.13 10.34
CA ASP A 274 -16.94 23.23 10.88
C ASP A 274 -17.43 23.77 12.23
N LYS A 275 -18.56 23.27 12.75
CA LYS A 275 -19.14 23.73 14.02
C LYS A 275 -18.72 22.84 15.19
N THR A 276 -18.38 23.47 16.31
CA THR A 276 -18.10 22.80 17.59
C THR A 276 -19.23 23.08 18.59
N PHE A 277 -19.56 22.09 19.41
CA PHE A 277 -20.59 22.22 20.44
C PHE A 277 -20.31 21.35 21.67
N ASN A 278 -20.90 21.72 22.79
CA ASN A 278 -20.85 20.96 24.04
C ASN A 278 -22.21 20.28 24.25
N ALA A 279 -22.22 19.03 24.69
CA ALA A 279 -23.46 18.31 24.92
C ALA A 279 -23.26 17.21 25.97
N LYS A 280 -24.35 16.84 26.66
CA LYS A 280 -24.44 15.59 27.40
C LYS A 280 -24.88 14.48 26.44
N LEU A 281 -24.55 13.24 26.78
CA LEU A 281 -25.06 12.07 26.08
C LEU A 281 -26.13 11.41 26.96
N GLU A 282 -27.31 11.16 26.42
CA GLU A 282 -28.41 10.47 27.10
C GLU A 282 -28.71 9.13 26.38
N TRP A 283 -29.09 8.10 27.13
CA TRP A 283 -29.61 6.86 26.57
C TRP A 283 -31.13 6.92 26.42
N LYS A 284 -31.63 7.06 25.18
CA LYS A 284 -33.07 7.18 24.89
C LYS A 284 -33.41 6.46 23.58
N GLU A 285 -34.54 5.74 23.55
CA GLU A 285 -34.98 4.94 22.38
C GLU A 285 -33.96 3.90 21.91
N ASN A 286 -33.32 3.19 22.84
CA ASN A 286 -32.30 2.17 22.54
C ASN A 286 -31.04 2.69 21.79
N LYS A 287 -30.79 4.00 21.83
CA LYS A 287 -29.61 4.64 21.22
C LYS A 287 -29.08 5.78 22.10
N VAL A 288 -27.84 6.18 21.87
CA VAL A 288 -27.24 7.36 22.51
C VAL A 288 -27.64 8.60 21.72
N GLN A 289 -28.21 9.60 22.41
CA GLN A 289 -28.62 10.88 21.85
C GLN A 289 -27.88 12.04 22.52
N PHE A 290 -27.76 13.16 21.81
CA PHE A 290 -27.20 14.39 22.38
C PHE A 290 -28.29 15.13 23.14
N LEU A 291 -28.03 15.42 24.41
CA LEU A 291 -28.82 16.30 25.25
C LEU A 291 -28.08 17.63 25.36
N PHE A 292 -28.67 18.68 24.79
CA PHE A 292 -28.17 20.04 24.88
C PHE A 292 -28.83 20.72 26.07
N GLU A 293 -28.03 21.28 26.98
CA GLU A 293 -28.59 22.18 27.99
C GLU A 293 -29.05 23.47 27.29
N LYS A 294 -30.21 23.98 27.72
CA LYS A 294 -30.75 25.26 27.26
C LYS A 294 -29.96 26.42 27.83
#